data_AF-B3RXU6-F1
#
_entry.id   AF-B3RXU6-F1
#
_cell.length_a   1.000
_cell.length_b   1.000
_cell.length_c   1.000
_cell.angle_alpha   90.00
_cell.angle_beta   90.00
_cell.angle_gamma   90.00
#
_symmetry.space_group_name_H-M   'P 1'
#
loop_
_entity.id
_entity.type
_entity.pdbx_description
1 polymer ?
#
loop_
_entity_poly.entity_id
_entity_poly.type
_entity_poly.pdbx_seq_one_letter_code
_entity_poly.pdbx_strand_id
1 'polypeptide(L)'
;MDAAKYCSCGNEAFVDDNYEEAIELYSKAIEKDNTIAEYYTKRATALIKVKRYQEAIKDADDAIRIDATNWKSYLRKGIGLYHIRDYSHAKEAFLRGQEVNGNEESFAMWIDKCTAELGQQSNDNPSDLAQKSNKAVTETDNAAAEVVTVVSASPKIRHDWYQTQTTVTIDILSKKVNPRDFSIDFDANSVQVTFQDQHGNSRTISFNLCHDIIPSQSKAKILTTKIEIRLKKAEGIQWTNLTKSDPDEKATKIRTYPSSNRGTKDWDKIEAEIKQEEKETKLEGDAALNQLFQQIYGDGSDDVKRAMMKSFVESKGTVLSTNWGEVKEKNIDCKPPDGMEFRKYDQ
;
A
#
# COMPACT_ATOMS: atom_id res chain seq x y z
N MET A 1 8.03 4.59 37.42
CA MET A 1 8.39 3.48 36.51
C MET A 1 9.73 3.82 35.89
N ASP A 2 10.46 2.82 35.42
CA ASP A 2 11.78 2.99 34.83
C ASP A 2 11.68 3.35 33.34
N ALA A 3 12.75 3.91 32.77
CA ALA A 3 12.74 4.42 31.39
C ALA A 3 12.31 3.33 30.37
N ALA A 4 12.84 2.12 30.52
CA ALA A 4 12.48 0.96 29.70
C ALA A 4 11.00 0.56 29.82
N LYS A 5 10.36 0.76 30.99
CA LYS A 5 8.93 0.47 31.17
C LYS A 5 8.05 1.54 30.52
N TYR A 6 8.41 2.82 30.61
CA TYR A 6 7.74 3.88 29.84
C TYR A 6 7.87 3.65 28.33
N CYS A 7 9.06 3.25 27.86
CA CYS A 7 9.27 2.84 26.47
C CYS A 7 8.39 1.64 26.08
N SER A 8 8.26 0.62 26.94
CA SER A 8 7.40 -0.55 26.70
C SER A 8 5.94 -0.14 26.50
N CYS A 9 5.37 0.66 27.41
CA CYS A 9 4.01 1.18 27.28
C CYS A 9 3.86 2.11 26.06
N GLY A 10 4.90 2.87 25.68
CA GLY A 10 4.93 3.65 24.45
C GLY A 10 4.84 2.79 23.18
N ASN A 11 5.45 1.60 23.17
CA ASN A 11 5.30 0.65 22.07
C ASN A 11 3.85 0.11 22.00
N GLU A 12 3.23 -0.17 23.15
CA GLU A 12 1.84 -0.64 23.26
C GLU A 12 0.84 0.42 22.73
N ALA A 13 0.96 1.67 23.20
CA ALA A 13 0.16 2.79 22.69
C ALA A 13 0.39 3.05 21.18
N PHE A 14 1.61 2.85 20.68
CA PHE A 14 1.92 2.97 19.25
C PHE A 14 1.28 1.86 18.39
N VAL A 15 1.12 0.64 18.94
CA VAL A 15 0.43 -0.48 18.29
C VAL A 15 -1.09 -0.27 18.27
N ASP A 16 -1.66 0.38 19.29
CA ASP A 16 -3.08 0.72 19.38
C ASP A 16 -3.50 1.96 18.54
N ASP A 17 -2.61 2.52 17.71
CA ASP A 17 -2.73 3.81 16.98
C ASP A 17 -2.81 5.08 17.86
N ASN A 18 -2.60 5.00 19.18
CA ASN A 18 -2.57 6.16 20.08
C ASN A 18 -1.22 6.89 20.01
N TYR A 19 -0.89 7.45 18.84
CA TYR A 19 0.45 8.01 18.57
C TYR A 19 0.82 9.18 19.49
N GLU A 20 -0.13 10.04 19.89
CA GLU A 20 0.07 11.11 20.87
C GLU A 20 0.43 10.58 22.27
N GLU A 21 -0.26 9.55 22.75
CA GLU A 21 0.03 8.89 24.02
C GLU A 21 1.42 8.20 23.98
N ALA A 22 1.75 7.58 22.84
CA ALA A 22 3.09 7.03 22.62
C ALA A 22 4.18 8.11 22.69
N ILE A 23 3.97 9.30 22.10
CA ILE A 23 4.91 10.44 22.17
C ILE A 23 5.10 10.90 23.63
N GLU A 24 4.03 10.98 24.42
CA GLU A 24 4.14 11.27 25.85
C GLU A 24 4.93 10.20 26.61
N LEU A 25 4.65 8.92 26.36
CA LEU A 25 5.32 7.80 27.04
C LEU A 25 6.80 7.69 26.67
N TYR A 26 7.17 7.90 25.41
CA TYR A 26 8.59 7.99 25.02
C TYR A 26 9.27 9.24 25.59
N SER A 27 8.56 10.37 25.73
CA SER A 27 9.11 11.57 26.40
C SER A 27 9.38 11.30 27.89
N LYS A 28 8.44 10.65 28.59
CA LYS A 28 8.61 10.19 29.98
C LYS A 28 9.73 9.14 30.13
N ALA A 29 10.07 8.40 29.07
CA ALA A 29 11.26 7.55 29.04
C ALA A 29 12.56 8.38 28.92
N ILE A 30 12.60 9.34 27.99
CA ILE A 30 13.76 10.25 27.77
C ILE A 30 14.04 11.14 29.00
N GLU A 31 13.00 11.57 29.72
CA GLU A 31 13.13 12.27 31.00
C GLU A 31 13.75 11.43 32.13
N LYS A 32 13.78 10.10 31.99
CA LYS A 32 14.39 9.17 32.95
C LYS A 32 15.76 8.68 32.50
N ASP A 33 15.94 8.48 31.20
CA ASP A 33 17.23 8.20 30.60
C ASP A 33 17.32 8.81 29.19
N ASN A 34 18.16 9.84 29.07
CA ASN A 34 18.44 10.54 27.80
C ASN A 34 19.64 9.96 27.05
N THR A 35 20.27 8.89 27.55
CA THR A 35 21.45 8.25 26.93
C THR A 35 21.08 7.13 25.95
N ILE A 36 19.79 6.83 25.77
CA ILE A 36 19.31 5.72 24.93
C ILE A 36 18.70 6.25 23.63
N ALA A 37 19.47 6.16 22.53
CA ALA A 37 19.06 6.59 21.18
C ALA A 37 17.76 5.92 20.68
N GLU A 38 17.45 4.71 21.14
CA GLU A 38 16.22 4.00 20.72
C GLU A 38 14.95 4.77 21.12
N TYR A 39 14.93 5.45 22.28
CA TYR A 39 13.75 6.17 22.75
C TYR A 39 13.43 7.37 21.86
N TYR A 40 14.46 8.13 21.48
CA TYR A 40 14.37 9.19 20.48
C TYR A 40 13.95 8.65 19.11
N THR A 41 14.53 7.52 18.66
CA THR A 41 14.15 6.86 17.39
C THR A 41 12.67 6.46 17.36
N LYS A 42 12.14 5.94 18.48
CA LYS A 42 10.72 5.60 18.63
C LYS A 42 9.84 6.84 18.67
N ARG A 43 10.22 7.88 19.41
CA ARG A 43 9.47 9.14 19.47
C ARG A 43 9.41 9.84 18.10
N ALA A 44 10.52 9.89 17.36
CA ALA A 44 10.56 10.33 15.96
C ALA A 44 9.60 9.53 15.07
N THR A 45 9.51 8.21 15.26
CA THR A 45 8.58 7.35 14.51
C THR A 45 7.12 7.72 14.77
N ALA A 46 6.75 8.01 16.03
CA ALA A 46 5.41 8.45 16.39
C ALA A 46 5.11 9.89 15.91
N LEU A 47 6.08 10.81 16.03
CA LEU A 47 5.96 12.18 15.51
C LEU A 47 5.75 12.21 13.99
N ILE A 48 6.38 11.31 13.22
CA ILE A 48 6.11 11.16 11.77
C ILE A 48 4.66 10.72 11.49
N LYS A 49 4.09 9.82 12.30
CA LYS A 49 2.67 9.41 12.18
C LYS A 49 1.71 10.57 12.43
N VAL A 50 2.02 11.43 13.41
CA VAL A 50 1.29 12.67 13.75
C VAL A 50 1.63 13.83 12.81
N LYS A 51 2.54 13.62 11.83
CA LYS A 51 3.01 14.64 10.87
C LYS A 51 3.79 15.81 11.49
N ARG A 52 4.33 15.64 12.70
CA ARG A 52 5.19 16.61 13.42
C ARG A 52 6.64 16.49 12.97
N TYR A 53 6.86 16.65 11.65
CA TYR A 53 8.13 16.31 10.98
C TYR A 53 9.35 17.08 11.51
N GLN A 54 9.20 18.37 11.84
CA GLN A 54 10.27 19.19 12.42
C GLN A 54 10.80 18.64 13.75
N GLU A 55 9.93 18.07 14.58
CA GLU A 55 10.31 17.48 15.87
C GLU A 55 10.89 16.08 15.68
N ALA A 56 10.35 15.30 14.73
CA ALA A 56 10.90 14.00 14.37
C ALA A 56 12.34 14.08 13.83
N ILE A 57 12.70 15.15 13.12
CA ILE A 57 14.08 15.39 12.67
C ILE A 57 14.99 15.68 13.86
N LYS A 58 14.57 16.53 14.81
CA LYS A 58 15.35 16.84 16.02
C LYS A 58 15.60 15.58 16.86
N ASP A 59 14.56 14.77 17.07
CA ASP A 59 14.70 13.48 17.75
C ASP A 59 15.64 12.54 16.99
N ALA A 60 15.58 12.49 15.67
CA ALA A 60 16.47 11.65 14.87
C ALA A 60 17.93 12.15 14.91
N ASP A 61 18.18 13.46 14.92
CA ASP A 61 19.51 14.05 15.10
C ASP A 61 20.07 13.83 16.51
N ASP A 62 19.25 13.94 17.55
CA ASP A 62 19.65 13.57 18.91
C ASP A 62 19.94 12.07 19.02
N ALA A 63 19.15 11.20 18.37
CA ALA A 63 19.42 9.77 18.30
C ALA A 63 20.75 9.46 17.60
N ILE A 64 21.10 10.14 16.50
CA ILE A 64 22.39 10.02 15.80
C ILE A 64 23.55 10.54 16.68
N ARG A 65 23.32 11.62 17.43
CA ARG A 65 24.30 12.22 18.35
C ARG A 65 24.63 11.32 19.54
N ILE A 66 23.68 10.48 19.95
CA ILE A 66 23.85 9.47 21.02
C ILE A 66 24.45 8.17 20.45
N ASP A 67 23.93 7.67 19.32
CA ASP A 67 24.39 6.45 18.66
C ASP A 67 24.40 6.63 17.13
N ALA A 68 25.59 6.90 16.59
CA ALA A 68 25.83 7.02 15.16
C ALA A 68 25.78 5.68 14.40
N THR A 69 25.70 4.53 15.09
CA THR A 69 25.53 3.21 14.45
C THR A 69 24.06 2.83 14.23
N ASN A 70 23.13 3.58 14.82
CA ASN A 70 21.70 3.35 14.69
C ASN A 70 21.16 3.89 13.35
N TRP A 71 21.30 3.08 12.29
CA TRP A 71 20.78 3.35 10.94
C TRP A 71 19.29 3.76 10.91
N LYS A 72 18.47 3.29 11.86
CA LYS A 72 17.04 3.64 11.92
C LYS A 72 16.84 5.14 12.19
N SER A 73 17.75 5.78 12.92
CA SER A 73 17.72 7.23 13.15
C SER A 73 17.88 8.01 11.84
N TYR A 74 18.86 7.64 11.01
CA TYR A 74 19.07 8.21 9.68
C TYR A 74 17.84 8.04 8.78
N LEU A 75 17.23 6.85 8.78
CA LEU A 75 15.98 6.57 8.05
C LEU A 75 14.82 7.47 8.54
N ARG A 76 14.70 7.74 9.85
CA ARG A 76 13.68 8.65 10.39
C ARG A 76 13.95 10.11 10.06
N LYS A 77 15.22 10.56 10.12
CA LYS A 77 15.64 11.91 9.70
C LYS A 77 15.28 12.16 8.23
N GLY A 78 15.67 11.25 7.34
CA GLY A 78 15.38 11.37 5.91
C GLY A 78 13.88 11.42 5.59
N ILE A 79 13.07 10.57 6.24
CA ILE A 79 11.60 10.59 6.06
C ILE A 79 10.99 11.93 6.55
N GLY A 80 11.48 12.47 7.67
CA GLY A 80 11.06 13.79 8.15
C GLY A 80 11.38 14.92 7.17
N LEU A 81 12.61 14.93 6.62
CA LEU A 81 13.06 15.93 5.66
C LEU A 81 12.32 15.84 4.32
N TYR A 82 12.10 14.62 3.81
CA TYR A 82 11.31 14.36 2.60
C TYR A 82 9.89 14.95 2.72
N HIS A 83 9.22 14.75 3.87
CA HIS A 83 7.89 15.33 4.10
C HIS A 83 7.87 16.86 4.29
N ILE A 84 9.01 17.49 4.59
CA ILE A 84 9.18 18.95 4.58
C ILE A 84 9.53 19.47 3.17
N ARG A 85 9.76 18.58 2.20
CA ARG A 85 10.27 18.85 0.84
C ARG A 85 11.74 19.29 0.77
N ASP A 86 12.51 19.03 1.83
CA ASP A 86 13.97 19.16 1.79
C ASP A 86 14.59 17.86 1.24
N TYR A 87 14.37 17.63 -0.04
CA TYR A 87 14.82 16.41 -0.73
C TYR A 87 16.36 16.33 -0.81
N SER A 88 17.04 17.48 -0.77
CA SER A 88 18.49 17.63 -0.64
C SER A 88 19.04 16.95 0.62
N HIS A 89 18.68 17.43 1.81
CA HIS A 89 19.18 16.86 3.06
C HIS A 89 18.52 15.51 3.38
N ALA A 90 17.32 15.23 2.85
CA ALA A 90 16.72 13.89 2.93
C ALA A 90 17.60 12.85 2.21
N LYS A 91 18.01 13.10 0.97
CA LYS A 91 18.90 12.21 0.20
C LYS A 91 20.22 11.97 0.94
N GLU A 92 20.83 13.02 1.49
CA GLU A 92 22.06 12.90 2.28
C GLU A 92 21.86 12.04 3.53
N ALA A 93 20.76 12.25 4.28
CA ALA A 93 20.45 11.45 5.46
C ALA A 93 20.25 9.96 5.12
N PHE A 94 19.59 9.64 4.00
CA PHE A 94 19.43 8.26 3.54
C PHE A 94 20.76 7.63 3.09
N LEU A 95 21.63 8.37 2.37
CA LEU A 95 22.96 7.90 1.98
C LEU A 95 23.84 7.57 3.19
N ARG A 96 23.92 8.46 4.19
CA ARG A 96 24.66 8.18 5.43
C ARG A 96 24.07 7.00 6.22
N GLY A 97 22.74 6.82 6.18
CA GLY A 97 22.08 5.65 6.76
C GLY A 97 22.46 4.33 6.05
N GLN A 98 22.62 4.38 4.73
CA GLN A 98 23.10 3.26 3.92
C GLN A 98 24.60 2.97 4.15
N GLU A 99 25.44 3.98 4.36
CA GLU A 99 26.85 3.79 4.76
C GLU A 99 26.97 3.04 6.10
N VAL A 100 26.08 3.33 7.05
CA VAL A 100 26.03 2.67 8.37
C VAL A 100 25.42 1.26 8.31
N ASN A 101 24.48 1.00 7.38
CA ASN A 101 23.85 -0.31 7.21
C ASN A 101 23.62 -0.63 5.72
N GLY A 102 24.68 -1.07 5.04
CA GLY A 102 24.76 -1.21 3.58
C GLY A 102 23.94 -2.33 2.93
N ASN A 103 22.85 -2.78 3.56
CA ASN A 103 21.98 -3.84 3.04
C ASN A 103 20.51 -3.70 3.48
N GLU A 104 19.96 -2.48 3.42
CA GLU A 104 18.54 -2.21 3.69
C GLU A 104 17.90 -1.53 2.47
N GLU A 105 16.88 -2.19 1.91
CA GLU A 105 16.28 -1.82 0.61
C GLU A 105 15.48 -0.51 0.66
N SER A 106 14.98 -0.11 1.84
CA SER A 106 14.21 1.13 1.96
C SER A 106 15.09 2.35 1.66
N PHE A 107 16.36 2.35 2.06
CA PHE A 107 17.27 3.45 1.73
C PHE A 107 17.36 3.71 0.23
N ALA A 108 17.53 2.66 -0.59
CA ALA A 108 17.57 2.79 -2.05
C ALA A 108 16.26 3.40 -2.59
N MET A 109 15.11 2.82 -2.22
CA MET A 109 13.78 3.35 -2.59
C MET A 109 13.58 4.82 -2.17
N TRP A 110 14.11 5.23 -1.01
CA TRP A 110 13.99 6.61 -0.53
C TRP A 110 14.96 7.58 -1.23
N ILE A 111 16.17 7.12 -1.58
CA ILE A 111 17.14 7.87 -2.40
C ILE A 111 16.55 8.14 -3.79
N ASP A 112 15.95 7.14 -4.42
CA ASP A 112 15.32 7.25 -5.75
C ASP A 112 14.10 8.17 -5.75
N LYS A 113 13.32 8.19 -4.66
CA LYS A 113 12.26 9.20 -4.47
C LYS A 113 12.85 10.61 -4.37
N CYS A 114 13.92 10.80 -3.62
CA CYS A 114 14.53 12.13 -3.49
C CYS A 114 15.15 12.62 -4.81
N THR A 115 15.75 11.74 -5.62
CA THR A 115 16.28 12.13 -6.95
C THR A 115 15.16 12.46 -7.94
N ALA A 116 14.06 11.72 -7.94
CA ALA A 116 12.90 11.99 -8.79
C ALA A 116 12.23 13.35 -8.47
N GLU A 117 12.12 13.71 -7.20
CA GLU A 117 11.54 15.00 -6.77
C GLU A 117 12.48 16.18 -7.10
N LEU A 118 13.80 16.02 -6.87
CA LEU A 118 14.79 17.04 -7.23
C LEU A 118 14.82 17.30 -8.75
N GLY A 119 14.67 16.26 -9.57
CA GLY A 119 14.57 16.39 -11.03
C GLY A 119 13.30 17.10 -11.52
N GLN A 120 12.20 17.01 -10.74
CA GLN A 120 10.99 17.79 -11.00
C GLN A 120 11.18 19.26 -10.58
N GLN A 121 11.73 19.51 -9.38
CA GLN A 121 12.04 20.86 -8.90
C GLN A 121 12.98 21.65 -9.82
N SER A 122 13.87 20.99 -10.57
CA SER A 122 14.72 21.66 -11.57
C SER A 122 14.00 22.07 -12.87
N ASN A 123 12.77 21.62 -13.11
CA ASN A 123 11.95 22.01 -14.27
C ASN A 123 10.86 23.04 -13.92
N ASP A 124 10.47 23.17 -12.65
CA ASP A 124 9.44 24.12 -12.19
C ASP A 124 10.04 25.52 -11.97
N ASN A 125 9.68 26.47 -12.83
CA ASN A 125 10.06 27.88 -12.68
C ASN A 125 9.33 28.51 -11.47
N PRO A 126 9.99 29.31 -10.62
CA PRO A 126 9.45 29.70 -9.32
C PRO A 126 8.46 30.88 -9.38
N SER A 127 7.16 30.60 -9.54
CA SER A 127 6.09 31.62 -9.46
C SER A 127 4.89 31.30 -8.55
N ASP A 128 4.43 30.03 -8.47
CA ASP A 128 3.07 29.72 -7.97
C ASP A 128 3.01 28.90 -6.66
N LEU A 129 3.60 29.43 -5.58
CA LEU A 129 3.57 28.81 -4.24
C LEU A 129 2.92 29.68 -3.15
N ALA A 130 1.88 30.45 -3.50
CA ALA A 130 1.23 31.39 -2.57
C ALA A 130 -0.32 31.51 -2.70
N GLN A 131 -1.06 30.41 -2.88
CA GLN A 131 -2.54 30.40 -2.73
C GLN A 131 -3.15 28.99 -2.63
N LYS A 132 -3.39 28.49 -1.40
CA LYS A 132 -4.40 27.44 -1.07
C LYS A 132 -4.56 27.22 0.44
N SER A 133 -4.83 28.29 1.18
CA SER A 133 -5.39 28.24 2.53
C SER A 133 -6.69 29.06 2.59
N ASN A 134 -7.52 28.76 3.59
CA ASN A 134 -8.66 29.56 4.04
C ASN A 134 -9.82 29.77 3.04
N LYS A 135 -10.85 28.92 3.13
CA LYS A 135 -12.22 29.43 3.33
C LYS A 135 -13.09 28.47 4.16
N ALA A 136 -13.76 29.03 5.16
CA ALA A 136 -14.81 28.45 6.01
C ALA A 136 -15.94 29.50 6.17
N VAL A 137 -17.06 29.17 6.84
CA VAL A 137 -18.24 30.06 7.13
C VAL A 137 -19.07 30.36 5.85
N THR A 138 -20.41 30.48 5.85
CA THR A 138 -21.41 30.68 6.94
C THR A 138 -22.50 29.56 7.05
N GLU A 139 -23.55 29.82 7.84
CA GLU A 139 -24.57 28.88 8.36
C GLU A 139 -26.04 29.29 7.98
N THR A 140 -27.05 28.93 8.80
CA THR A 140 -28.53 29.19 8.69
C THR A 140 -29.31 28.34 7.64
N ASP A 141 -30.60 27.95 7.79
CA ASP A 141 -31.55 28.10 8.90
C ASP A 141 -32.77 27.11 8.88
N ASN A 142 -33.41 26.94 10.05
CA ASN A 142 -34.85 26.71 10.34
C ASN A 142 -35.70 25.47 9.90
N ALA A 143 -36.37 24.89 10.92
CA ALA A 143 -37.82 24.57 11.04
C ALA A 143 -38.47 23.25 10.53
N ALA A 144 -38.70 22.34 11.49
CA ALA A 144 -39.99 21.79 11.96
C ALA A 144 -40.91 20.86 11.10
N ALA A 145 -41.37 19.77 11.78
CA ALA A 145 -42.61 18.98 11.56
C ALA A 145 -42.72 18.13 10.27
N GLU A 146 -43.45 16.99 10.21
CA GLU A 146 -44.13 16.19 11.25
C GLU A 146 -44.15 14.68 10.90
N VAL A 147 -44.93 13.87 11.64
CA VAL A 147 -44.92 12.39 11.63
C VAL A 147 -45.83 11.78 10.55
N VAL A 148 -45.43 10.67 9.90
CA VAL A 148 -46.28 9.48 9.65
C VAL A 148 -45.45 8.25 9.21
N THR A 149 -45.88 7.07 9.63
CA THR A 149 -45.22 5.77 9.39
C THR A 149 -45.64 5.11 8.07
N VAL A 150 -44.68 4.56 7.31
CA VAL A 150 -44.92 3.46 6.34
C VAL A 150 -43.78 2.45 6.41
N VAL A 151 -44.12 1.16 6.52
CA VAL A 151 -43.13 0.06 6.55
C VAL A 151 -42.62 -0.22 5.13
N SER A 152 -41.30 -0.19 4.94
CA SER A 152 -40.68 -0.68 3.69
C SER A 152 -39.33 -1.35 3.99
N ALA A 153 -39.00 -2.41 3.25
CA ALA A 153 -37.81 -3.22 3.51
C ALA A 153 -36.53 -2.43 3.20
N SER A 154 -35.79 -2.04 4.25
CA SER A 154 -34.62 -1.18 4.09
C SER A 154 -33.48 -1.92 3.33
N PRO A 155 -32.75 -1.26 2.42
CA PRO A 155 -31.65 -1.89 1.71
C PRO A 155 -30.56 -2.31 2.69
N LYS A 156 -30.09 -3.57 2.56
CA LYS A 156 -29.04 -4.17 3.39
C LYS A 156 -27.77 -3.32 3.31
N ILE A 157 -27.41 -2.65 4.40
CA ILE A 157 -26.19 -1.85 4.50
C ILE A 157 -25.00 -2.80 4.50
N ARG A 158 -24.04 -2.54 3.61
CA ARG A 158 -22.83 -3.36 3.52
C ARG A 158 -21.95 -3.09 4.73
N HIS A 159 -21.56 -4.17 5.39
CA HIS A 159 -20.53 -4.18 6.41
C HIS A 159 -19.51 -5.25 6.04
N ASP A 160 -18.25 -4.96 6.27
CA ASP A 160 -17.14 -5.89 6.17
C ASP A 160 -16.55 -6.08 7.57
N TRP A 161 -15.83 -7.18 7.82
CA TRP A 161 -15.16 -7.39 9.11
C TRP A 161 -13.83 -8.10 8.92
N TYR A 162 -12.90 -7.80 9.83
CA TYR A 162 -11.60 -8.44 9.93
C TYR A 162 -11.19 -8.56 11.39
N GLN A 163 -10.10 -9.27 11.67
CA GLN A 163 -9.64 -9.51 13.04
C GLN A 163 -8.13 -9.62 13.13
N THR A 164 -7.62 -9.32 14.33
CA THR A 164 -6.28 -9.68 14.77
C THR A 164 -6.36 -10.84 15.78
N GLN A 165 -5.25 -11.19 16.42
CA GLN A 165 -5.27 -12.14 17.55
C GLN A 165 -6.07 -11.61 18.76
N THR A 166 -6.12 -10.28 18.97
CA THR A 166 -6.64 -9.64 20.20
C THR A 166 -7.88 -8.76 19.98
N THR A 167 -8.18 -8.40 18.74
CA THR A 167 -9.31 -7.51 18.37
C THR A 167 -10.09 -8.02 17.17
N VAL A 168 -11.35 -7.61 17.06
CA VAL A 168 -12.21 -7.74 15.88
C VAL A 168 -12.57 -6.33 15.43
N THR A 169 -12.50 -6.04 14.14
CA THR A 169 -12.92 -4.75 13.58
C THR A 169 -14.07 -4.95 12.60
N ILE A 170 -15.15 -4.20 12.79
CA ILE A 170 -16.32 -4.18 11.90
C ILE A 170 -16.35 -2.82 11.19
N ASP A 171 -16.39 -2.83 9.87
CA ASP A 171 -16.47 -1.65 9.02
C ASP A 171 -17.87 -1.54 8.41
N ILE A 172 -18.64 -0.53 8.81
CA ILE A 172 -19.97 -0.25 8.25
C ILE A 172 -19.85 0.86 7.20
N LEU A 173 -20.17 0.56 5.94
CA LEU A 173 -20.00 1.48 4.82
C LEU A 173 -21.18 2.46 4.69
N SER A 174 -21.12 3.57 5.43
CA SER A 174 -21.98 4.77 5.24
C SER A 174 -21.13 6.04 5.16
N LYS A 175 -21.60 7.03 4.40
CA LYS A 175 -20.89 8.28 4.09
C LYS A 175 -21.48 9.43 4.89
N LYS A 176 -20.61 10.32 5.38
CA LYS A 176 -20.98 11.56 6.10
C LYS A 176 -21.92 11.34 7.31
N VAL A 177 -21.68 10.29 8.10
CA VAL A 177 -22.43 10.06 9.35
C VAL A 177 -22.11 11.18 10.37
N ASN A 178 -23.14 11.79 10.93
CA ASN A 178 -23.01 12.84 11.95
C ASN A 178 -22.62 12.25 13.31
N PRO A 179 -21.58 12.77 14.00
CA PRO A 179 -21.21 12.32 15.34
C PRO A 179 -22.24 12.60 16.45
N ARG A 180 -23.24 13.45 16.21
CA ARG A 180 -24.33 13.73 17.16
C ARG A 180 -25.48 12.74 17.08
N ASP A 181 -25.66 12.12 15.91
CA ASP A 181 -26.76 11.22 15.58
C ASP A 181 -26.32 9.74 15.62
N PHE A 182 -25.17 9.48 16.24
CA PHE A 182 -24.53 8.18 16.38
C PHE A 182 -24.58 7.72 17.85
N SER A 183 -25.18 6.55 18.08
CA SER A 183 -25.13 5.83 19.36
C SER A 183 -24.61 4.43 19.14
N ILE A 184 -23.80 3.93 20.07
CA ILE A 184 -23.32 2.55 20.08
C ILE A 184 -23.37 1.98 21.49
N ASP A 185 -24.01 0.82 21.59
CA ASP A 185 -24.18 0.06 22.82
C ASP A 185 -23.34 -1.21 22.72
N PHE A 186 -22.37 -1.35 23.63
CA PHE A 186 -21.50 -2.53 23.74
C PHE A 186 -21.97 -3.41 24.90
N ASP A 187 -22.46 -4.60 24.57
CA ASP A 187 -22.79 -5.68 25.51
C ASP A 187 -21.72 -6.80 25.40
N ALA A 188 -21.71 -7.75 26.34
CA ALA A 188 -20.71 -8.82 26.41
C ALA A 188 -20.69 -9.70 25.15
N ASN A 189 -21.85 -9.95 24.54
CA ASN A 189 -22.01 -10.85 23.38
C ASN A 189 -22.76 -10.18 22.21
N SER A 190 -23.12 -8.90 22.32
CA SER A 190 -23.82 -8.17 21.27
C SER A 190 -23.37 -6.71 21.15
N VAL A 191 -23.47 -6.16 19.94
CA VAL A 191 -23.16 -4.75 19.67
C VAL A 191 -24.27 -4.16 18.82
N GLN A 192 -24.90 -3.11 19.33
CA GLN A 192 -25.97 -2.39 18.64
C GLN A 192 -25.49 -0.99 18.28
N VAL A 193 -25.68 -0.62 17.01
CA VAL A 193 -25.19 0.63 16.43
C VAL A 193 -26.37 1.33 15.79
N THR A 194 -26.67 2.56 16.22
CA THR A 194 -27.72 3.39 15.62
C THR A 194 -27.11 4.66 15.07
N PHE A 195 -27.34 4.94 13.78
CA PHE A 195 -26.80 6.10 13.09
C PHE A 195 -27.75 6.60 12.00
N GLN A 196 -27.68 7.89 11.66
CA GLN A 196 -28.34 8.41 10.46
C GLN A 196 -27.45 8.25 9.22
N ASP A 197 -28.03 7.69 8.16
CA ASP A 197 -27.40 7.58 6.83
C ASP A 197 -27.51 8.91 6.05
N GLN A 198 -26.78 9.04 4.93
CA GLN A 198 -26.74 10.24 4.06
C GLN A 198 -28.11 10.77 3.56
N HIS A 199 -29.18 10.00 3.76
CA HIS A 199 -30.57 10.33 3.41
C HIS A 199 -31.44 10.73 4.62
N GLY A 200 -30.85 11.01 5.80
CA GLY A 200 -31.57 11.36 7.04
C GLY A 200 -32.31 10.20 7.70
N ASN A 201 -32.24 9.00 7.12
CA ASN A 201 -32.88 7.80 7.67
C ASN A 201 -32.04 7.26 8.83
N SER A 202 -32.64 7.16 10.03
CA SER A 202 -32.04 6.42 11.14
C SER A 202 -31.97 4.93 10.83
N ARG A 203 -30.83 4.31 11.14
CA ARG A 203 -30.51 2.92 10.86
C ARG A 203 -29.89 2.30 12.09
N THR A 204 -30.58 1.30 12.64
CA THR A 204 -30.06 0.44 13.70
C THR A 204 -29.57 -0.87 13.10
N ILE A 205 -28.34 -1.26 13.42
CA ILE A 205 -27.73 -2.56 13.08
C ILE A 205 -27.34 -3.23 14.40
N SER A 206 -27.72 -4.49 14.58
CA SER A 206 -27.34 -5.30 15.75
C SER A 206 -26.53 -6.51 15.31
N PHE A 207 -25.39 -6.75 15.96
CA PHE A 207 -24.51 -7.89 15.73
C PHE A 207 -24.55 -8.79 16.97
N ASN A 208 -25.14 -9.98 16.86
CA ASN A 208 -25.07 -11.03 17.88
C ASN A 208 -23.77 -11.81 17.70
N LEU A 209 -22.72 -11.41 18.43
CA LEU A 209 -21.33 -11.82 18.21
C LEU A 209 -21.11 -13.30 18.55
N CYS A 210 -20.23 -13.99 17.81
CA CYS A 210 -19.99 -15.42 18.03
C CYS A 210 -19.24 -15.74 19.34
N HIS A 211 -18.39 -14.83 19.82
CA HIS A 211 -17.66 -14.93 21.08
C HIS A 211 -17.74 -13.61 21.87
N ASP A 212 -17.38 -13.70 23.15
CA ASP A 212 -17.45 -12.64 24.13
C ASP A 212 -16.39 -11.55 23.89
N ILE A 213 -16.77 -10.30 24.14
CA ILE A 213 -15.91 -9.12 24.04
C ILE A 213 -15.74 -8.44 25.40
N ILE A 214 -14.80 -7.49 25.47
CA ILE A 214 -14.62 -6.61 26.64
C ILE A 214 -15.20 -5.23 26.28
N PRO A 215 -16.43 -4.88 26.73
CA PRO A 215 -17.07 -3.62 26.37
C PRO A 215 -16.23 -2.39 26.74
N SER A 216 -15.60 -2.41 27.93
CA SER A 216 -14.77 -1.31 28.45
C SER A 216 -13.47 -1.05 27.68
N GLN A 217 -13.05 -1.97 26.80
CA GLN A 217 -11.89 -1.79 25.90
C GLN A 217 -12.30 -1.68 24.42
N SER A 218 -13.60 -1.74 24.12
CA SER A 218 -14.15 -1.63 22.77
C SER A 218 -14.45 -0.17 22.44
N LYS A 219 -14.21 0.24 21.18
CA LYS A 219 -14.25 1.65 20.74
C LYS A 219 -14.80 1.75 19.32
N ALA A 220 -15.57 2.80 19.03
CA ALA A 220 -15.99 3.13 17.66
C ALA A 220 -15.37 4.45 17.19
N LYS A 221 -15.11 4.53 15.87
CA LYS A 221 -14.53 5.69 15.20
C LYS A 221 -15.32 5.99 13.93
N ILE A 222 -15.96 7.16 13.90
CA ILE A 222 -16.67 7.65 12.73
C ILE A 222 -15.65 8.26 11.77
N LEU A 223 -15.67 7.83 10.51
CA LEU A 223 -14.88 8.40 9.42
C LEU A 223 -15.82 8.94 8.34
N THR A 224 -15.29 9.69 7.38
CA THR A 224 -16.09 10.32 6.31
C THR A 224 -16.73 9.30 5.34
N THR A 225 -16.19 8.08 5.28
CA THR A 225 -16.55 7.02 4.32
C THR A 225 -17.05 5.71 4.95
N LYS A 226 -16.83 5.51 6.25
CA LYS A 226 -17.24 4.33 7.03
C LYS A 226 -17.35 4.64 8.52
N ILE A 227 -18.06 3.80 9.26
CA ILE A 227 -17.94 3.67 10.72
C ILE A 227 -17.03 2.46 10.98
N GLU A 228 -15.96 2.65 11.76
CA GLU A 228 -15.01 1.60 12.15
C GLU A 228 -15.23 1.25 13.64
N ILE A 229 -15.58 0.00 13.94
CA ILE A 229 -15.89 -0.46 15.30
C ILE A 229 -14.83 -1.50 15.71
N ARG A 230 -13.95 -1.14 16.65
CA ARG A 230 -12.90 -2.00 17.20
C ARG A 230 -13.40 -2.65 18.49
N LEU A 231 -13.60 -3.96 18.46
CA LEU A 231 -14.01 -4.78 19.60
C LEU A 231 -12.77 -5.48 20.18
N LYS A 232 -12.57 -5.38 21.50
CA LYS A 232 -11.54 -6.16 22.20
C LYS A 232 -12.11 -7.54 22.51
N LYS A 233 -11.43 -8.61 22.07
CA LYS A 233 -11.86 -9.98 22.39
C LYS A 233 -11.64 -10.25 23.89
N ALA A 234 -12.55 -10.99 24.52
CA ALA A 234 -12.32 -11.51 25.87
C ALA A 234 -11.24 -12.61 25.88
N GLU A 235 -11.22 -13.44 24.83
CA GLU A 235 -10.28 -14.55 24.65
C GLU A 235 -9.48 -14.40 23.35
N GLY A 236 -8.22 -14.87 23.35
CA GLY A 236 -7.31 -14.79 22.18
C GLY A 236 -7.65 -15.72 21.01
N ILE A 237 -8.92 -16.07 20.83
CA ILE A 237 -9.41 -17.04 19.84
C ILE A 237 -9.60 -16.36 18.47
N GLN A 238 -9.30 -17.08 17.39
CA GLN A 238 -9.64 -16.66 16.04
C GLN A 238 -11.11 -16.99 15.73
N TRP A 239 -11.93 -15.96 15.48
CA TRP A 239 -13.36 -16.10 15.23
C TRP A 239 -13.59 -16.69 13.83
N THR A 240 -14.51 -17.65 13.70
CA THR A 240 -14.82 -18.29 12.40
C THR A 240 -15.87 -17.52 11.59
N ASN A 241 -16.83 -16.89 12.27
CA ASN A 241 -17.85 -16.00 11.73
C ASN A 241 -17.90 -14.72 12.58
N LEU A 242 -18.54 -13.65 12.10
CA LEU A 242 -18.77 -12.46 12.93
C LEU A 242 -19.91 -12.70 13.94
N THR A 243 -21.02 -13.25 13.45
CA THR A 243 -22.25 -13.48 14.21
C THR A 243 -22.47 -14.94 14.52
N LYS A 244 -23.24 -15.23 15.58
CA LYS A 244 -23.87 -16.54 15.77
C LYS A 244 -24.81 -16.79 14.57
N SER A 245 -24.65 -17.94 13.92
CA SER A 245 -25.48 -18.32 12.78
C SER A 245 -26.71 -19.11 13.24
N ASP A 246 -27.91 -18.61 12.95
CA ASP A 246 -29.11 -19.46 12.95
C ASP A 246 -28.96 -20.56 11.87
N PRO A 247 -29.50 -21.77 12.10
CA PRO A 247 -29.07 -22.99 11.39
C PRO A 247 -29.61 -23.17 9.96
N ASP A 248 -30.07 -22.10 9.28
CA ASP A 248 -30.65 -22.22 7.94
C ASP A 248 -30.48 -20.95 7.06
N GLU A 249 -29.34 -20.81 6.39
CA GLU A 249 -29.32 -20.32 5.00
C GLU A 249 -28.10 -20.84 4.21
N LYS A 250 -28.27 -21.00 2.89
CA LYS A 250 -27.48 -21.94 2.08
C LYS A 250 -26.03 -21.53 1.85
N ALA A 251 -25.15 -22.52 1.98
CA ALA A 251 -23.70 -22.38 1.80
C ALA A 251 -23.31 -21.74 0.44
N THR A 252 -22.81 -20.52 0.50
CA THR A 252 -22.10 -19.88 -0.62
C THR A 252 -20.63 -20.31 -0.56
N LYS A 253 -20.02 -20.63 -1.71
CA LYS A 253 -18.68 -21.26 -1.75
C LYS A 253 -17.59 -20.39 -1.10
N ILE A 254 -17.10 -20.83 0.06
CA ILE A 254 -15.95 -20.23 0.75
C ILE A 254 -14.72 -20.34 -0.15
N ARG A 255 -14.00 -19.23 -0.37
CA ARG A 255 -12.63 -19.27 -0.91
C ARG A 255 -11.68 -19.59 0.23
N THR A 256 -11.38 -20.87 0.41
CA THR A 256 -10.46 -21.33 1.47
C THR A 256 -9.05 -20.79 1.23
N TYR A 257 -8.58 -19.91 2.11
CA TYR A 257 -7.16 -19.56 2.18
C TYR A 257 -6.36 -20.78 2.67
N PRO A 258 -5.25 -21.18 2.00
CA PRO A 258 -4.42 -22.28 2.47
C PRO A 258 -3.70 -21.87 3.76
N SER A 259 -4.05 -22.49 4.88
CA SER A 259 -3.34 -22.34 6.15
C SER A 259 -1.89 -22.84 6.00
N SER A 260 -0.92 -22.04 6.42
CA SER A 260 0.50 -22.33 6.26
C SER A 260 0.96 -23.62 6.96
N ASN A 261 1.88 -24.33 6.30
CA ASN A 261 2.70 -25.45 6.78
C ASN A 261 2.08 -26.87 6.75
N ARG A 262 2.27 -27.57 5.62
CA ARG A 262 2.68 -28.99 5.58
C ARG A 262 3.69 -29.22 4.44
N GLY A 263 4.80 -29.86 4.76
CA GLY A 263 5.84 -30.28 3.82
C GLY A 263 6.92 -29.22 3.57
N THR A 264 8.19 -29.63 3.70
CA THR A 264 9.32 -28.87 3.18
C THR A 264 9.16 -28.78 1.67
N LYS A 265 9.02 -27.56 1.15
CA LYS A 265 8.81 -27.31 -0.27
C LYS A 265 10.18 -27.13 -0.92
N ASP A 266 10.63 -28.11 -1.72
CA ASP A 266 11.94 -28.07 -2.37
C ASP A 266 11.99 -26.94 -3.40
N TRP A 267 12.47 -25.77 -2.97
CA TRP A 267 12.55 -24.58 -3.80
C TRP A 267 13.43 -24.81 -5.03
N ASP A 268 14.53 -25.55 -4.93
CA ASP A 268 15.36 -25.96 -6.06
C ASP A 268 14.57 -26.69 -7.15
N LYS A 269 13.62 -27.56 -6.76
CA LYS A 269 12.79 -28.32 -7.70
C LYS A 269 11.73 -27.43 -8.35
N ILE A 270 11.17 -26.49 -7.61
CA ILE A 270 10.21 -25.51 -8.13
C ILE A 270 10.90 -24.43 -8.98
N GLU A 271 12.14 -24.07 -8.67
CA GLU A 271 12.96 -23.20 -9.52
C GLU A 271 13.38 -23.94 -10.79
N ALA A 272 13.60 -25.26 -10.74
CA ALA A 272 13.80 -26.08 -11.92
C ALA A 272 12.52 -26.22 -12.77
N GLU A 273 11.37 -26.50 -12.15
CA GLU A 273 10.07 -26.57 -12.83
C GLU A 273 9.70 -25.19 -13.41
N ILE A 274 9.89 -24.08 -12.70
CA ILE A 274 9.68 -22.72 -13.22
C ILE A 274 10.71 -22.37 -14.32
N LYS A 275 11.99 -22.76 -14.21
CA LYS A 275 12.98 -22.59 -15.30
C LYS A 275 12.73 -23.49 -16.51
N GLN A 276 11.82 -24.46 -16.39
CA GLN A 276 11.38 -25.30 -17.50
C GLN A 276 10.06 -24.75 -18.09
N GLU A 277 9.08 -24.40 -17.26
CA GLU A 277 7.89 -23.66 -17.69
C GLU A 277 8.25 -22.30 -18.31
N GLU A 278 9.23 -21.54 -17.83
CA GLU A 278 9.68 -20.31 -18.48
C GLU A 278 10.38 -20.55 -19.83
N LYS A 279 10.92 -21.75 -20.08
CA LYS A 279 11.42 -22.14 -21.40
C LYS A 279 10.29 -22.56 -22.34
N GLU A 280 9.23 -23.18 -21.82
CA GLU A 280 8.09 -23.64 -22.63
C GLU A 280 7.02 -22.56 -22.85
N THR A 281 6.84 -21.61 -21.91
CA THR A 281 5.74 -20.63 -21.89
C THR A 281 6.15 -19.19 -22.21
N LYS A 282 7.44 -18.91 -22.46
CA LYS A 282 7.93 -17.64 -23.04
C LYS A 282 8.48 -17.79 -24.46
N LEU A 283 8.10 -18.87 -25.15
CA LEU A 283 8.37 -19.11 -26.58
C LEU A 283 7.10 -19.07 -27.44
N GLU A 284 6.14 -18.19 -27.09
CA GLU A 284 5.09 -17.75 -28.03
C GLU A 284 5.22 -16.23 -28.25
N GLY A 285 5.72 -15.85 -29.43
CA GLY A 285 6.08 -14.47 -29.79
C GLY A 285 7.39 -14.40 -30.57
N ASP A 286 7.98 -13.21 -30.65
CA ASP A 286 9.16 -12.90 -31.47
C ASP A 286 10.35 -13.83 -31.23
N ALA A 287 10.53 -14.36 -30.01
CA ALA A 287 11.62 -15.30 -29.71
C ALA A 287 11.50 -16.62 -30.51
N ALA A 288 10.30 -17.19 -30.59
CA ALA A 288 10.05 -18.41 -31.37
C ALA A 288 9.99 -18.14 -32.87
N LEU A 289 9.47 -16.98 -33.28
CA LEU A 289 9.51 -16.54 -34.69
C LEU A 289 10.96 -16.36 -35.17
N ASN A 290 11.84 -15.81 -34.34
CA ASN A 290 13.27 -15.70 -34.63
C ASN A 290 14.00 -17.07 -34.63
N GLN A 291 13.62 -18.00 -33.75
CA GLN A 291 14.14 -19.38 -33.81
C GLN A 291 13.71 -20.08 -35.10
N LEU A 292 12.44 -19.92 -35.52
CA LEU A 292 11.93 -20.44 -36.79
C LEU A 292 12.70 -19.86 -37.98
N PHE A 293 12.98 -18.55 -38.00
CA PHE A 293 13.79 -17.93 -39.05
C PHE A 293 15.26 -18.39 -39.02
N GLN A 294 15.86 -18.62 -37.85
CA GLN A 294 17.20 -19.20 -37.73
C GLN A 294 17.23 -20.63 -38.29
N GLN A 295 16.20 -21.44 -38.02
CA GLN A 295 16.10 -22.79 -38.58
C GLN A 295 15.92 -22.76 -40.11
N ILE A 296 15.00 -21.94 -40.63
CA ILE A 296 14.79 -21.78 -42.08
C ILE A 296 16.07 -21.29 -42.78
N TYR A 297 16.84 -20.40 -42.14
CA TYR A 297 18.13 -19.95 -42.66
C TYR A 297 19.23 -21.02 -42.55
N GLY A 298 19.20 -21.90 -41.54
CA GLY A 298 20.14 -23.03 -41.43
C GLY A 298 19.89 -24.10 -42.50
N ASP A 299 18.67 -24.64 -42.50
CA ASP A 299 18.22 -25.75 -43.34
C ASP A 299 17.99 -25.36 -44.81
N GLY A 300 17.85 -24.05 -45.10
CA GLY A 300 17.59 -23.53 -46.44
C GLY A 300 18.75 -23.69 -47.43
N SER A 301 18.44 -23.74 -48.72
CA SER A 301 19.45 -23.71 -49.79
C SER A 301 20.10 -22.32 -49.91
N ASP A 302 21.24 -22.23 -50.60
CA ASP A 302 21.98 -20.97 -50.76
C ASP A 302 21.15 -19.85 -51.40
N ASP A 303 20.21 -20.18 -52.29
CA ASP A 303 19.31 -19.19 -52.89
C ASP A 303 18.23 -18.72 -51.90
N VAL A 304 17.74 -19.57 -51.00
CA VAL A 304 16.87 -19.16 -49.88
C VAL A 304 17.65 -18.24 -48.92
N LYS A 305 18.89 -18.60 -48.58
CA LYS A 305 19.79 -17.77 -47.76
C LYS A 305 20.04 -16.40 -48.39
N ARG A 306 20.27 -16.34 -49.71
CA ARG A 306 20.41 -15.08 -50.49
C ARG A 306 19.12 -14.26 -50.51
N ALA A 307 17.96 -14.89 -50.70
CA ALA A 307 16.66 -14.22 -50.66
C ALA A 307 16.39 -13.58 -49.29
N MET A 308 16.61 -14.33 -48.22
CA MET A 308 16.45 -13.86 -46.84
C MET A 308 17.40 -12.69 -46.57
N MET A 309 18.69 -12.82 -46.90
CA MET A 309 19.67 -11.76 -46.66
C MET A 309 19.39 -10.49 -47.48
N LYS A 310 19.05 -10.61 -48.77
CA LYS A 310 18.72 -9.45 -49.63
C LYS A 310 17.45 -8.75 -49.14
N SER A 311 16.37 -9.50 -48.89
CA SER A 311 15.09 -8.93 -48.43
C SER A 311 15.21 -8.24 -47.06
N PHE A 312 15.96 -8.83 -46.13
CA PHE A 312 16.22 -8.24 -44.82
C PHE A 312 17.01 -6.92 -44.93
N VAL A 313 18.06 -6.87 -45.76
CA VAL A 313 18.89 -5.67 -45.93
C VAL A 313 18.11 -4.52 -46.60
N GLU A 314 17.37 -4.80 -47.69
CA GLU A 314 16.62 -3.76 -48.40
C GLU A 314 15.44 -3.21 -47.59
N SER A 315 14.69 -4.09 -46.92
CA SER A 315 13.57 -3.70 -46.05
C SER A 315 14.00 -3.13 -44.69
N LYS A 316 15.31 -3.05 -44.43
CA LYS A 316 15.90 -2.62 -43.15
C LYS A 316 15.41 -3.44 -41.94
N GLY A 317 15.28 -4.75 -42.14
CA GLY A 317 14.87 -5.71 -41.12
C GLY A 317 13.37 -5.83 -40.88
N THR A 318 12.52 -5.28 -41.78
CA THR A 318 11.06 -5.30 -41.61
C THR A 318 10.33 -6.35 -42.45
N VAL A 319 10.95 -6.84 -43.53
CA VAL A 319 10.36 -7.84 -44.45
C VAL A 319 11.41 -8.91 -44.75
N LEU A 320 10.99 -10.18 -44.65
CA LEU A 320 11.83 -11.35 -44.91
C LEU A 320 11.14 -12.25 -45.92
N SER A 321 11.82 -12.60 -47.01
CA SER A 321 11.31 -13.48 -48.07
C SER A 321 12.31 -14.58 -48.41
N THR A 322 11.79 -15.78 -48.64
CA THR A 322 12.56 -16.98 -48.98
C THR A 322 12.62 -17.27 -50.48
N ASN A 323 11.82 -16.59 -51.32
CA ASN A 323 11.77 -16.85 -52.76
C ASN A 323 12.77 -15.98 -53.54
N TRP A 324 13.91 -16.56 -53.91
CA TRP A 324 14.96 -15.87 -54.68
C TRP A 324 14.49 -15.34 -56.04
N GLY A 325 13.52 -15.99 -56.70
CA GLY A 325 13.00 -15.53 -57.99
C GLY A 325 12.39 -14.14 -57.92
N GLU A 326 11.57 -13.89 -56.90
CA GLU A 326 10.92 -12.59 -56.66
C GLU A 326 11.91 -11.55 -56.13
N VAL A 327 12.72 -11.93 -55.14
CA VAL A 327 13.66 -11.03 -54.45
C VAL A 327 14.81 -10.61 -55.37
N LYS A 328 15.13 -11.37 -56.42
CA LYS A 328 16.14 -11.00 -57.41
C LYS A 328 15.69 -9.82 -58.29
N GLU A 329 14.44 -9.80 -58.72
CA GLU A 329 13.93 -8.88 -59.76
C GLU A 329 13.38 -7.56 -59.21
N LYS A 330 13.00 -7.52 -57.93
CA LYS A 330 12.37 -6.35 -57.30
C LYS A 330 13.14 -5.94 -56.05
N ASN A 331 13.21 -4.64 -55.80
CA ASN A 331 13.63 -4.11 -54.50
C ASN A 331 12.49 -4.25 -53.50
N ILE A 332 12.80 -4.48 -52.23
CA ILE A 332 11.77 -4.68 -51.18
C ILE A 332 11.68 -3.45 -50.27
N ASP A 333 10.54 -2.76 -50.36
CA ASP A 333 10.23 -1.60 -49.52
C ASP A 333 10.11 -1.97 -48.03
N CYS A 334 10.58 -1.06 -47.18
CA CYS A 334 10.44 -1.14 -45.73
C CYS A 334 8.96 -1.01 -45.32
N LYS A 335 8.45 -2.01 -44.57
CA LYS A 335 7.07 -2.05 -44.06
C LYS A 335 7.10 -2.25 -42.54
N PRO A 336 7.19 -1.18 -41.74
CA PRO A 336 7.19 -1.30 -40.29
C PRO A 336 5.88 -1.93 -39.77
N PRO A 337 5.89 -2.58 -38.59
CA PRO A 337 4.68 -3.13 -37.97
C PRO A 337 3.61 -2.07 -37.71
N ASP A 338 2.34 -2.50 -37.64
CA ASP A 338 1.20 -1.61 -37.41
C ASP A 338 1.40 -0.75 -36.15
N GLY A 339 1.35 0.57 -36.33
CA GLY A 339 1.59 1.56 -35.27
C GLY A 339 3.03 2.07 -35.15
N MET A 340 3.98 1.59 -35.97
CA MET A 340 5.36 2.10 -36.02
C MET A 340 5.64 2.90 -37.30
N GLU A 341 6.24 4.09 -37.17
CA GLU A 341 6.69 4.90 -38.31
C GLU A 341 8.18 4.69 -38.59
N PHE A 342 8.56 4.38 -39.84
CA PHE A 342 9.98 4.29 -40.19
C PHE A 342 10.62 5.69 -40.26
N ARG A 343 11.46 6.01 -39.27
CA ARG A 343 12.26 7.24 -39.27
C ARG A 343 13.55 7.05 -40.05
N LYS A 344 13.72 7.86 -41.12
CA LYS A 344 15.03 8.07 -41.73
C LYS A 344 15.85 8.95 -40.78
N TYR A 345 16.99 8.45 -40.33
CA TYR A 345 18.07 9.29 -39.85
C TYR A 345 18.87 9.73 -41.07
N ASP A 346 18.78 11.01 -41.41
CA ASP A 346 19.75 11.65 -42.29
C ASP A 346 21.07 11.82 -41.52
N GLN A 347 22.19 11.84 -42.25
CA GLN A 347 23.54 11.54 -41.73
C GLN A 347 24.36 12.79 -41.37
#